data_AF-W0SME4-F1
#
_entry.id   AF-W0SME4-F1
#
_cell.length_a   1.000
_cell.length_b   1.000
_cell.length_c   1.000
_cell.angle_alpha   90.00
_cell.angle_beta   90.00
_cell.angle_gamma   90.00
#
_symmetry.space_group_name_H-M   'P 1'
#
loop_
_entity.id
_entity.type
_entity.pdbx_description
1 polymer ?
#
loop_
_entity_poly.entity_id
_entity_poly.type
_entity_poly.pdbx_seq_one_letter_code
_entity_poly.pdbx_strand_id
1 'polypeptide(L)'
;MSIKRLFFVFLSVCSSLCWSACRQHDVTKPSDVKIKGDSVMIVVHQSSTYDARFSTKRGVDEAVRFAKDRKIPVIYLQDDTPDEFYFMADCHPDYWVFSAGGEVSFDVTPSHVYIVGGHLELCMSTALHDIIYQWSKRPARNFTVTYLMDAIYSNGKLIEPSDPFYKDFSRFMDIVTYGRPGGEHWPKLSLLETMGIIIREDHELDYLKKVLPRWDTTFPANYRVTVKLNDSVTKVLRTAPGWHPPTVLFHFVDSAETLSNPPAPRGY
;
A
#
# COMPACT_ATOMS: atom_id res chain seq x y z
N MET A 1 -11.78 -58.79 20.02
CA MET A 1 -12.91 -58.06 19.39
C MET A 1 -13.19 -56.81 20.21
N SER A 2 -12.39 -55.75 20.06
CA SER A 2 -12.40 -54.66 19.06
C SER A 2 -13.16 -53.43 19.56
N ILE A 3 -12.37 -52.57 20.23
CA ILE A 3 -12.63 -51.16 20.54
C ILE A 3 -12.70 -50.41 19.20
N LYS A 4 -13.90 -50.29 18.61
CA LYS A 4 -14.12 -49.51 17.37
C LYS A 4 -15.55 -48.98 17.26
N ARG A 5 -16.07 -48.26 18.26
CA ARG A 5 -17.33 -47.49 18.11
C ARG A 5 -17.37 -46.22 18.97
N LEU A 6 -16.33 -45.39 18.89
CA LEU A 6 -16.32 -44.08 19.54
C LEU A 6 -15.55 -43.05 18.72
N PHE A 7 -15.88 -42.88 17.44
CA PHE A 7 -15.16 -41.92 16.57
C PHE A 7 -16.00 -41.35 15.43
N PHE A 8 -17.29 -41.06 15.63
CA PHE A 8 -18.13 -40.55 14.54
C PHE A 8 -19.18 -39.49 14.92
N VAL A 9 -18.95 -38.67 15.95
CA VAL A 9 -19.87 -37.54 16.29
C VAL A 9 -19.14 -36.21 16.58
N PHE A 10 -17.85 -36.09 16.24
CA PHE A 10 -17.09 -34.85 16.46
C PHE A 10 -16.52 -34.24 15.16
N LEU A 11 -17.27 -34.32 14.06
CA LEU A 11 -16.89 -33.75 12.76
C LEU A 11 -17.98 -32.84 12.16
N SER A 12 -18.79 -32.20 13.02
CA SER A 12 -19.91 -31.35 12.57
C SER A 12 -20.05 -30.01 13.31
N VAL A 13 -19.00 -29.53 14.00
CA VAL A 13 -19.03 -28.21 14.70
C VAL A 13 -17.81 -27.33 14.41
N CYS A 14 -17.03 -27.66 13.37
CA CYS A 14 -16.07 -26.73 12.78
C CYS A 14 -16.44 -26.44 11.32
N SER A 15 -17.73 -26.23 11.05
CA SER A 15 -18.11 -25.29 10.00
C SER A 15 -17.74 -23.91 10.53
N SER A 16 -16.44 -23.63 10.46
CA SER A 16 -15.86 -22.31 10.55
C SER A 16 -16.74 -21.42 9.70
N LEU A 17 -17.55 -20.63 10.38
CA LEU A 17 -17.88 -19.26 10.04
C LEU A 17 -16.79 -18.69 9.12
N CYS A 18 -16.92 -18.96 7.81
CA CYS A 18 -16.32 -18.13 6.78
C CYS A 18 -17.02 -16.80 6.95
N TRP A 19 -16.46 -15.95 7.82
CA TRP A 19 -16.81 -14.54 7.86
C TRP A 19 -16.37 -14.03 6.50
N SER A 20 -17.37 -13.94 5.63
CA SER A 20 -17.29 -13.19 4.40
C SER A 20 -16.65 -11.84 4.68
N ALA A 21 -15.62 -11.53 3.88
CA ALA A 21 -15.30 -10.19 3.38
C ALA A 21 -16.33 -9.15 3.83
N CYS A 22 -15.91 -8.27 4.74
CA CYS A 22 -16.67 -7.23 5.44
C CYS A 22 -18.06 -6.95 4.87
N ARG A 23 -19.06 -7.74 5.27
CA ARG A 23 -20.42 -7.58 4.75
C ARG A 23 -21.13 -6.45 5.46
N GLN A 24 -21.65 -5.50 4.67
CA GLN A 24 -22.56 -4.44 5.08
C GLN A 24 -21.92 -3.45 6.07
N HIS A 25 -21.31 -2.40 5.54
CA HIS A 25 -20.79 -1.25 6.29
C HIS A 25 -21.35 0.05 5.73
N ASP A 26 -21.42 1.08 6.58
CA ASP A 26 -21.85 2.40 6.16
C ASP A 26 -20.69 3.17 5.52
N VAL A 27 -20.92 3.69 4.32
CA VAL A 27 -20.00 4.61 3.68
C VAL A 27 -20.14 5.99 4.34
N THR A 28 -19.02 6.49 4.87
CA THR A 28 -18.91 7.82 5.45
C THR A 28 -18.84 8.88 4.36
N LYS A 29 -19.61 9.96 4.51
CA LYS A 29 -19.51 11.12 3.62
C LYS A 29 -18.15 11.83 3.80
N PRO A 30 -17.49 12.29 2.74
CA PRO A 30 -16.18 12.93 2.85
C PRO A 30 -16.10 14.11 3.85
N SER A 31 -17.19 14.89 3.98
CA SER A 31 -17.28 16.01 4.94
C SER A 31 -17.25 15.59 6.41
N ASP A 32 -17.62 14.34 6.68
CA ASP A 32 -17.78 13.79 8.04
C ASP A 32 -16.50 13.10 8.52
N VAL A 33 -15.54 12.87 7.62
CA VAL A 33 -14.22 12.33 7.95
C VAL A 33 -13.48 13.34 8.84
N LYS A 34 -13.10 12.91 10.04
CA LYS A 34 -12.26 13.67 10.99
C LYS A 34 -11.04 12.85 11.37
N ILE A 35 -9.89 13.27 10.88
CA ILE A 35 -8.61 12.60 11.14
C ILE A 35 -7.96 13.27 12.36
N LYS A 36 -7.64 12.47 13.37
CA LYS A 36 -6.97 12.92 14.60
C LYS A 36 -5.52 12.47 14.59
N GLY A 37 -4.62 13.34 15.06
CA GLY A 37 -3.18 13.03 15.15
C GLY A 37 -2.39 13.46 13.92
N ASP A 38 -1.10 13.11 13.91
CA ASP A 38 -0.13 13.56 12.90
C ASP A 38 0.07 12.56 11.76
N SER A 39 -0.57 11.37 11.86
CA SER A 39 -0.52 10.32 10.86
C SER A 39 -1.90 9.73 10.54
N VAL A 40 -2.01 9.14 9.34
CA VAL A 40 -3.18 8.36 8.89
C VAL A 40 -2.75 7.24 7.98
N MET A 41 -3.47 6.11 8.00
CA MET A 41 -3.34 5.05 7.01
C MET A 41 -4.50 5.12 6.02
N ILE A 42 -4.17 5.15 4.74
CA ILE A 42 -5.13 5.09 3.63
C ILE A 42 -4.96 3.74 2.93
N VAL A 43 -6.04 2.96 2.86
CA VAL A 43 -6.10 1.68 2.14
C VAL A 43 -6.89 1.91 0.86
N VAL A 44 -6.26 1.75 -0.31
CA VAL A 44 -6.87 2.04 -1.60
C VAL A 44 -7.40 0.76 -2.25
N HIS A 45 -8.71 0.69 -2.49
CA HIS A 45 -9.38 -0.31 -3.34
C HIS A 45 -8.98 -1.77 -3.13
N GLN A 46 -8.76 -2.15 -1.87
CA GLN A 46 -8.24 -3.48 -1.57
C GLN A 46 -9.30 -4.56 -1.74
N SER A 47 -9.36 -5.17 -2.92
CA SER A 47 -10.36 -6.18 -3.25
C SER A 47 -9.83 -7.27 -4.18
N SER A 48 -10.46 -8.43 -4.15
CA SER A 48 -10.11 -9.55 -5.04
C SER A 48 -10.52 -9.31 -6.50
N THR A 49 -11.32 -8.27 -6.77
CA THR A 49 -11.58 -7.79 -8.14
C THR A 49 -10.28 -7.33 -8.80
N TYR A 50 -9.37 -6.73 -8.04
CA TYR A 50 -8.14 -6.14 -8.55
C TYR A 50 -6.87 -6.87 -8.12
N ASP A 51 -6.90 -7.53 -6.95
CA ASP A 51 -5.86 -8.42 -6.45
C ASP A 51 -6.42 -9.85 -6.33
N ALA A 52 -6.72 -10.47 -7.48
CA ALA A 52 -7.31 -11.82 -7.55
C ALA A 52 -6.41 -12.92 -6.96
N ARG A 53 -5.11 -12.65 -6.80
CA ARG A 53 -4.15 -13.56 -6.18
C ARG A 53 -4.07 -13.38 -4.66
N PHE A 54 -4.76 -12.38 -4.11
CA PHE A 54 -4.61 -11.97 -2.71
C PHE A 54 -3.14 -11.70 -2.34
N SER A 55 -2.35 -11.24 -3.32
CA SER A 55 -0.90 -11.06 -3.20
C SER A 55 -0.52 -10.10 -2.08
N THR A 56 -1.37 -9.12 -1.82
CA THR A 56 -1.16 -8.09 -0.79
C THR A 56 -1.97 -8.31 0.48
N LYS A 57 -2.80 -9.37 0.54
CA LYS A 57 -3.70 -9.61 1.67
C LYS A 57 -2.95 -9.62 3.00
N ARG A 58 -1.88 -10.40 3.08
CA ARG A 58 -1.08 -10.48 4.30
C ARG A 58 -0.50 -9.12 4.70
N GLY A 59 0.13 -8.41 3.75
CA GLY A 59 0.74 -7.11 4.01
C GLY A 59 -0.28 -6.06 4.46
N VAL A 60 -1.47 -6.01 3.83
CA VAL A 60 -2.55 -5.09 4.24
C VAL A 60 -3.07 -5.44 5.64
N ASP A 61 -3.31 -6.71 5.93
CA ASP A 61 -3.78 -7.15 7.26
C ASP A 61 -2.76 -6.77 8.36
N GLU A 62 -1.47 -6.95 8.09
CA GLU A 62 -0.39 -6.55 9.00
C GLU A 62 -0.25 -5.02 9.12
N ALA A 63 -0.43 -4.27 8.04
CA ALA A 63 -0.41 -2.82 8.03
C ALA A 63 -1.55 -2.23 8.86
N VAL A 64 -2.78 -2.72 8.65
CA VAL A 64 -3.95 -2.26 9.42
C VAL A 64 -3.76 -2.59 10.90
N ARG A 65 -3.29 -3.79 11.22
CA ARG A 65 -2.94 -4.14 12.61
C ARG A 65 -1.90 -3.18 13.20
N PHE A 66 -0.82 -2.90 12.49
CA PHE A 66 0.20 -1.94 12.90
C PHE A 66 -0.38 -0.55 13.20
N ALA A 67 -1.29 -0.07 12.34
CA ALA A 67 -1.94 1.22 12.50
C ALA A 67 -2.84 1.24 13.75
N LYS A 68 -3.67 0.20 13.94
CA LYS A 68 -4.55 0.07 15.11
C LYS A 68 -3.77 -0.02 16.42
N ASP A 69 -2.68 -0.81 16.46
CA ASP A 69 -1.80 -0.94 17.62
C ASP A 69 -1.20 0.42 18.04
N ARG A 70 -1.02 1.34 17.08
CA ARG A 70 -0.47 2.69 17.29
C ARG A 70 -1.52 3.79 17.32
N LYS A 71 -2.81 3.45 17.28
CA LYS A 71 -3.93 4.40 17.23
C LYS A 71 -3.82 5.38 16.06
N ILE A 72 -3.26 4.94 14.94
CA ILE A 72 -3.25 5.66 13.68
C ILE A 72 -4.63 5.43 13.03
N PRO A 73 -5.39 6.49 12.70
CA PRO A 73 -6.67 6.34 12.01
C PRO A 73 -6.50 5.60 10.68
N VAL A 74 -7.41 4.68 10.39
CA VAL A 74 -7.43 3.88 9.16
C VAL A 74 -8.64 4.26 8.32
N ILE A 75 -8.41 4.63 7.06
CA ILE A 75 -9.45 4.98 6.10
C ILE A 75 -9.39 4.02 4.93
N TYR A 76 -10.50 3.35 4.64
CA TYR A 76 -10.63 2.52 3.46
C TYR A 76 -11.30 3.33 2.34
N LEU A 77 -10.65 3.41 1.19
CA LEU A 77 -11.23 3.92 -0.04
C LEU A 77 -11.90 2.76 -0.78
N GLN A 78 -13.20 2.89 -0.97
CA GLN A 78 -14.06 1.89 -1.59
C GLN A 78 -14.58 2.39 -2.93
N ASP A 79 -14.56 1.56 -3.96
CA ASP A 79 -15.23 1.80 -5.24
C ASP A 79 -16.53 0.98 -5.37
N ASP A 80 -17.04 0.83 -6.60
CA ASP A 80 -18.25 0.05 -6.90
C ASP A 80 -18.06 -1.48 -6.83
N THR A 81 -16.89 -1.97 -6.36
CA THR A 81 -16.68 -3.39 -6.11
C THR A 81 -17.70 -3.92 -5.10
N PRO A 82 -18.37 -5.05 -5.37
CA PRO A 82 -19.26 -5.69 -4.38
C PRO A 82 -18.54 -6.02 -3.06
N ASP A 83 -19.20 -5.77 -1.94
CA ASP A 83 -18.65 -5.90 -0.58
C ASP A 83 -17.96 -7.26 -0.34
N GLU A 84 -18.50 -8.34 -0.92
CA GLU A 84 -17.96 -9.69 -0.78
C GLU A 84 -16.54 -9.90 -1.35
N PHE A 85 -16.03 -8.96 -2.13
CA PHE A 85 -14.68 -9.02 -2.69
C PHE A 85 -13.65 -8.24 -1.88
N TYR A 86 -14.05 -7.41 -0.91
CA TYR A 86 -13.13 -6.72 0.00
C TYR A 86 -12.60 -7.68 1.06
N PHE A 87 -11.30 -7.96 1.04
CA PHE A 87 -10.74 -9.09 1.79
C PHE A 87 -9.87 -8.73 2.99
N MET A 88 -9.85 -7.46 3.40
CA MET A 88 -9.16 -7.04 4.63
C MET A 88 -9.71 -7.84 5.83
N ALA A 89 -8.81 -8.29 6.70
CA ALA A 89 -9.21 -9.00 7.92
C ALA A 89 -9.92 -8.09 8.93
N ASP A 90 -9.59 -6.79 8.95
CA ASP A 90 -10.26 -5.79 9.77
C ASP A 90 -11.38 -5.11 8.99
N CYS A 91 -12.62 -5.28 9.47
CA CYS A 91 -13.83 -4.68 8.89
C CYS A 91 -14.27 -3.39 9.58
N HIS A 92 -13.50 -2.91 10.55
CA HIS A 92 -13.82 -1.72 11.34
C HIS A 92 -12.72 -0.66 11.19
N PRO A 93 -12.47 -0.15 9.97
CA PRO A 93 -11.66 1.05 9.81
C PRO A 93 -12.34 2.21 10.54
N ASP A 94 -11.60 3.29 10.74
CA ASP A 94 -12.19 4.51 11.31
C ASP A 94 -13.21 5.11 10.35
N TYR A 95 -12.97 4.98 9.04
CA TYR A 95 -13.92 5.39 7.99
C TYR A 95 -13.84 4.48 6.76
N TRP A 96 -15.00 4.19 6.18
CA TRP A 96 -15.14 3.76 4.79
C TRP A 96 -15.54 4.97 3.95
N VAL A 97 -14.84 5.28 2.86
CA VAL A 97 -15.14 6.44 2.02
C VAL A 97 -15.22 5.99 0.56
N PHE A 98 -16.30 6.37 -0.11
CA PHE A 98 -16.43 6.08 -1.54
C PHE A 98 -15.45 6.92 -2.36
N SER A 99 -14.79 6.25 -3.29
CA SER A 99 -13.79 6.78 -4.20
C SER A 99 -13.77 5.86 -5.42
N ALA A 100 -14.24 6.33 -6.58
CA ALA A 100 -14.38 5.48 -7.77
C ALA A 100 -13.02 5.16 -8.41
N GLY A 101 -12.09 6.11 -8.40
CA GLY A 101 -10.80 6.04 -9.07
C GLY A 101 -9.61 6.29 -8.14
N GLY A 102 -9.82 6.30 -6.83
CA GLY A 102 -8.81 6.58 -5.81
C GLY A 102 -8.75 8.06 -5.41
N GLU A 103 -9.62 8.91 -5.94
CA GLU A 103 -9.72 10.32 -5.54
C GLU A 103 -9.97 10.48 -4.03
N VAL A 104 -9.35 11.50 -3.45
CA VAL A 104 -9.45 11.82 -2.03
C VAL A 104 -10.23 13.12 -1.85
N SER A 105 -11.52 12.99 -1.58
CA SER A 105 -12.49 14.09 -1.48
C SER A 105 -12.69 14.65 -0.06
N PHE A 106 -11.86 14.22 0.89
CA PHE A 106 -11.83 14.70 2.28
C PHE A 106 -10.49 15.36 2.60
N ASP A 107 -10.45 16.14 3.69
CA ASP A 107 -9.27 16.90 4.10
C ASP A 107 -8.24 16.01 4.84
N VAL A 108 -7.07 15.80 4.23
CA VAL A 108 -6.01 14.94 4.78
C VAL A 108 -5.09 15.76 5.67
N THR A 109 -5.55 16.15 6.86
CA THR A 109 -4.81 17.04 7.80
C THR A 109 -3.44 16.56 8.28
N PRO A 110 -3.19 15.24 8.46
CA PRO A 110 -1.89 14.73 8.89
C PRO A 110 -0.74 15.10 7.97
N SER A 111 0.47 15.18 8.53
CA SER A 111 1.71 15.34 7.76
C SER A 111 2.35 14.01 7.36
N HIS A 112 1.86 12.90 7.91
CA HIS A 112 2.37 11.56 7.62
C HIS A 112 1.23 10.66 7.12
N VAL A 113 1.36 10.15 5.90
CA VAL A 113 0.42 9.17 5.34
C VAL A 113 1.15 7.83 5.20
N TYR A 114 0.55 6.77 5.74
CA TYR A 114 0.84 5.41 5.34
C TYR A 114 -0.11 5.05 4.21
N ILE A 115 0.41 4.57 3.09
CA ILE A 115 -0.38 4.19 1.92
C ILE A 115 -0.22 2.70 1.64
N VAL A 116 -1.34 2.01 1.51
CA VAL A 116 -1.41 0.58 1.17
C VAL A 116 -2.56 0.31 0.20
N GLY A 117 -2.59 -0.89 -0.35
CA GLY A 117 -3.56 -1.36 -1.31
C GLY A 117 -3.12 -1.11 -2.74
N GLY A 118 -3.96 -0.57 -3.60
CA GLY A 118 -3.55 -0.37 -4.97
C GLY A 118 -4.68 0.10 -5.86
N HIS A 119 -4.45 0.13 -7.17
CA HIS A 119 -3.19 -0.18 -7.86
C HIS A 119 -2.18 0.96 -7.73
N LEU A 120 -0.91 0.61 -7.53
CA LEU A 120 0.22 1.55 -7.46
C LEU A 120 0.21 2.58 -8.60
N GLU A 121 0.04 2.13 -9.84
CA GLU A 121 0.12 2.97 -11.04
C GLU A 121 -1.18 3.68 -11.44
N LEU A 122 -2.30 3.38 -10.76
CA LEU A 122 -3.63 3.91 -11.08
C LEU A 122 -4.24 4.58 -9.86
N CYS A 123 -5.19 3.92 -9.18
CA CYS A 123 -5.97 4.54 -8.12
C CYS A 123 -5.13 4.98 -6.91
N MET A 124 -4.05 4.27 -6.57
CA MET A 124 -3.12 4.77 -5.54
C MET A 124 -2.39 6.03 -6.00
N SER A 125 -1.98 6.09 -7.27
CA SER A 125 -1.35 7.29 -7.84
C SER A 125 -2.29 8.49 -7.82
N THR A 126 -3.57 8.29 -8.15
CA THR A 126 -4.62 9.30 -8.01
C THR A 126 -4.75 9.76 -6.55
N ALA A 127 -4.89 8.83 -5.61
CA ALA A 127 -5.02 9.14 -4.19
C ALA A 127 -3.84 9.97 -3.69
N LEU A 128 -2.62 9.54 -4.04
CA LEU A 128 -1.41 10.24 -3.66
C LEU A 128 -1.32 11.61 -4.29
N HIS A 129 -1.71 11.77 -5.56
CA HIS A 129 -1.74 13.07 -6.23
C HIS A 129 -2.63 14.06 -5.46
N ASP A 130 -3.85 13.66 -5.10
CA ASP A 130 -4.77 14.50 -4.33
C ASP A 130 -4.21 14.85 -2.96
N ILE A 131 -3.65 13.86 -2.24
CA ILE A 131 -3.01 14.06 -0.93
C ILE A 131 -1.89 15.10 -1.02
N ILE A 132 -0.94 14.91 -1.94
CA ILE A 132 0.21 15.83 -2.06
C ILE A 132 -0.20 17.22 -2.56
N TYR A 133 -1.25 17.30 -3.38
CA TYR A 133 -1.81 18.56 -3.86
C TYR A 133 -2.52 19.32 -2.74
N GLN A 134 -3.24 18.63 -1.85
CA GLN A 134 -3.76 19.25 -0.63
C GLN A 134 -2.62 19.78 0.25
N TRP A 135 -1.56 18.99 0.44
CA TRP A 135 -0.39 19.39 1.23
C TRP A 135 0.36 20.60 0.66
N SER A 136 0.51 20.70 -0.67
CA SER A 136 1.22 21.83 -1.29
C SER A 136 0.52 23.18 -1.11
N LYS A 137 -0.78 23.18 -0.80
CA LYS A 137 -1.59 24.38 -0.51
C LYS A 137 -1.54 24.81 0.96
N ARG A 138 -0.89 24.04 1.83
CA ARG A 138 -0.87 24.29 3.27
C ARG A 138 0.37 25.06 3.71
N PRO A 139 0.38 25.59 4.95
CA PRO A 139 1.58 26.15 5.54
C PRO A 139 2.74 25.17 5.50
N ALA A 140 3.90 25.68 5.12
CA ALA A 140 5.10 24.88 4.92
C ALA A 140 5.47 24.08 6.18
N ARG A 141 5.66 22.77 6.01
CA ARG A 141 6.06 21.82 7.04
C ARG A 141 6.66 20.57 6.38
N ASN A 142 7.18 19.66 7.19
CA ASN A 142 7.65 18.38 6.71
C ASN A 142 6.47 17.44 6.44
N PHE A 143 6.54 16.72 5.32
CA PHE A 143 5.56 15.74 4.90
C PHE A 143 6.23 14.39 4.66
N THR A 144 5.53 13.30 4.95
CA THR A 144 6.02 11.94 4.72
C THR A 144 4.93 11.07 4.15
N VAL A 145 5.22 10.37 3.06
CA VAL A 145 4.43 9.25 2.58
C VAL A 145 5.24 7.99 2.83
N THR A 146 4.68 7.04 3.59
CA THR A 146 5.26 5.72 3.81
C THR A 146 4.49 4.68 2.99
N TYR A 147 5.17 4.05 2.04
CA TYR A 147 4.68 2.94 1.24
C TYR A 147 5.07 1.64 1.93
N LEU A 148 4.09 0.78 2.23
CA LEU A 148 4.34 -0.57 2.75
C LEU A 148 4.28 -1.54 1.57
N MET A 149 5.44 -1.94 1.06
CA MET A 149 5.57 -2.51 -0.29
C MET A 149 4.93 -3.88 -0.43
N ASP A 150 4.90 -4.70 0.63
CA ASP A 150 4.19 -5.98 0.67
C ASP A 150 2.65 -5.84 0.69
N ALA A 151 2.17 -4.66 1.07
CA ALA A 151 0.77 -4.30 1.15
C ALA A 151 0.31 -3.50 -0.08
N ILE A 152 1.15 -3.33 -1.10
CA ILE A 152 0.86 -2.54 -2.29
C ILE A 152 0.88 -3.41 -3.52
N TYR A 153 -0.19 -3.48 -4.31
CA TYR A 153 -0.17 -4.25 -5.56
C TYR A 153 0.03 -3.36 -6.77
N SER A 154 0.83 -3.87 -7.69
CA SER A 154 1.12 -3.31 -9.00
C SER A 154 0.58 -4.27 -10.05
N ASN A 155 0.14 -3.71 -11.18
CA ASN A 155 -0.16 -4.51 -12.38
C ASN A 155 1.06 -4.67 -13.29
N GLY A 156 2.26 -4.26 -12.87
CA GLY A 156 3.47 -4.35 -13.67
C GLY A 156 3.44 -3.54 -14.97
N LYS A 157 2.53 -2.56 -15.13
CA LYS A 157 2.46 -1.72 -16.34
C LYS A 157 3.78 -0.99 -16.63
N LEU A 158 4.55 -0.69 -15.60
CA LEU A 158 5.85 -0.01 -15.69
C LEU A 158 7.03 -0.98 -15.82
N ILE A 159 6.76 -2.28 -15.92
CA ILE A 159 7.76 -3.31 -16.14
C ILE A 159 7.93 -3.46 -17.66
N GLU A 160 8.98 -2.87 -18.22
CA GLU A 160 9.26 -2.98 -19.65
C GLU A 160 10.20 -4.16 -19.91
N PRO A 161 9.88 -5.07 -20.86
CA PRO A 161 10.77 -6.20 -21.19
C PRO A 161 12.19 -5.78 -21.62
N SER A 162 12.33 -4.54 -22.11
CA SER A 162 13.59 -3.94 -22.53
C SER A 162 14.41 -3.31 -21.39
N ASP A 163 13.85 -3.18 -20.18
CA ASP A 163 14.61 -2.64 -19.05
C ASP A 163 15.80 -3.58 -18.76
N PRO A 164 17.02 -3.04 -18.57
CA PRO A 164 18.23 -3.84 -18.45
C PRO A 164 18.34 -4.64 -17.14
N PHE A 165 17.31 -4.59 -16.30
CA PHE A 165 17.30 -5.13 -14.94
C PHE A 165 16.64 -6.50 -14.82
N TYR A 166 15.84 -6.92 -15.82
CA TYR A 166 15.07 -8.16 -15.78
C TYR A 166 15.81 -9.31 -16.47
N LYS A 167 16.99 -9.69 -15.98
CA LYS A 167 17.85 -10.71 -16.62
C LYS A 167 17.18 -12.09 -16.80
N ASP A 168 16.12 -12.36 -16.03
CA ASP A 168 15.28 -13.57 -16.15
C ASP A 168 13.78 -13.18 -16.29
N PHE A 169 13.49 -12.08 -17.02
CA PHE A 169 12.14 -11.51 -17.21
C PHE A 169 11.12 -12.56 -17.61
N SER A 170 11.45 -13.40 -18.60
CA SER A 170 10.55 -14.40 -19.13
C SER A 170 10.18 -15.45 -18.07
N ARG A 171 11.15 -15.96 -17.32
CA ARG A 171 10.90 -16.94 -16.25
C ARG A 171 10.09 -16.33 -15.11
N PHE A 172 10.35 -15.07 -14.77
CA PHE A 172 9.58 -14.37 -13.77
C PHE A 172 8.13 -14.15 -14.22
N MET A 173 7.93 -13.65 -15.44
CA MET A 173 6.60 -13.53 -16.03
C MET A 173 5.91 -14.88 -16.07
N ASP A 174 6.58 -15.97 -16.42
CA ASP A 174 6.00 -17.31 -16.37
C ASP A 174 5.48 -17.65 -14.97
N ILE A 175 6.22 -17.34 -13.89
CA ILE A 175 5.79 -17.60 -12.50
C ILE A 175 4.60 -16.74 -12.11
N VAL A 176 4.63 -15.45 -12.45
CA VAL A 176 3.64 -14.47 -11.99
C VAL A 176 2.35 -14.52 -12.79
N THR A 177 2.45 -15.00 -14.03
CA THR A 177 1.31 -15.19 -14.92
C THR A 177 0.76 -16.63 -14.87
N TYR A 178 1.43 -17.53 -14.14
CA TYR A 178 0.96 -18.89 -13.94
C TYR A 178 -0.38 -18.94 -13.19
N GLY A 179 -1.38 -19.58 -13.78
CA GLY A 179 -2.68 -19.79 -13.15
C GLY A 179 -3.58 -18.57 -13.07
N ARG A 180 -3.36 -17.52 -13.89
CA ARG A 180 -4.17 -16.29 -13.97
C ARG A 180 -5.68 -16.58 -13.91
N PRO A 181 -6.36 -16.24 -12.80
CA PRO A 181 -7.81 -16.21 -12.78
C PRO A 181 -8.28 -15.08 -13.70
N GLY A 182 -9.19 -15.35 -14.63
CA GLY A 182 -9.88 -14.29 -15.40
C GLY A 182 -9.18 -13.71 -16.63
N GLY A 183 -8.01 -14.22 -17.05
CA GLY A 183 -7.41 -13.86 -18.34
C GLY A 183 -6.80 -12.45 -18.43
N GLU A 184 -6.42 -11.84 -17.31
CA GLU A 184 -5.79 -10.52 -17.29
C GLU A 184 -4.51 -10.48 -18.14
N HIS A 185 -4.23 -9.33 -18.78
CA HIS A 185 -3.06 -9.16 -19.64
C HIS A 185 -1.74 -8.99 -18.88
N TRP A 186 -1.79 -8.52 -17.63
CA TRP A 186 -0.62 -8.07 -16.87
C TRP A 186 -0.40 -8.86 -15.56
N PRO A 187 0.86 -8.98 -15.07
CA PRO A 187 1.16 -9.64 -13.80
C PRO A 187 0.62 -8.84 -12.60
N LYS A 188 0.04 -9.51 -11.61
CA LYS A 188 -0.34 -8.90 -10.31
C LYS A 188 0.66 -9.32 -9.25
N LEU A 189 1.37 -8.33 -8.70
CA LEU A 189 2.46 -8.49 -7.75
C LEU A 189 2.33 -7.46 -6.66
N SER A 190 2.80 -7.79 -5.47
CA SER A 190 3.17 -6.76 -4.52
C SER A 190 4.34 -5.92 -5.05
N LEU A 191 4.45 -4.67 -4.57
CA LEU A 191 5.59 -3.82 -4.85
C LEU A 191 6.87 -4.44 -4.27
N LEU A 192 6.78 -5.13 -3.12
CA LEU A 192 7.92 -5.84 -2.54
C LEU A 192 8.41 -6.98 -3.44
N GLU A 193 7.49 -7.79 -3.99
CA GLU A 193 7.87 -8.80 -4.99
C GLU A 193 8.50 -8.15 -6.22
N THR A 194 7.98 -6.99 -6.65
CA THR A 194 8.56 -6.23 -7.76
C THR A 194 10.01 -5.82 -7.47
N MET A 195 10.28 -5.32 -6.25
CA MET A 195 11.65 -4.96 -5.83
C MET A 195 12.57 -6.18 -5.79
N GLY A 196 12.09 -7.33 -5.29
CA GLY A 196 12.87 -8.57 -5.25
C GLY A 196 13.35 -9.09 -6.62
N ILE A 197 12.71 -8.67 -7.72
CA ILE A 197 13.18 -8.96 -9.09
C ILE A 197 14.32 -8.02 -9.50
N ILE A 198 14.26 -6.78 -9.03
CA ILE A 198 15.21 -5.73 -9.37
C ILE A 198 16.43 -5.91 -8.46
N ILE A 199 17.29 -6.86 -8.83
CA ILE A 199 18.39 -7.40 -8.00
C ILE A 199 19.32 -6.32 -7.40
N ARG A 200 19.44 -5.15 -8.04
CA ARG A 200 20.34 -4.08 -7.60
C ARG A 200 19.57 -2.89 -7.03
N GLU A 201 19.97 -2.45 -5.84
CA GLU A 201 19.36 -1.33 -5.10
C GLU A 201 19.30 -0.01 -5.91
N ASP A 202 20.31 0.26 -6.75
CA ASP A 202 20.29 1.46 -7.60
C ASP A 202 19.17 1.42 -8.65
N HIS A 203 18.86 0.23 -9.17
CA HIS A 203 17.78 0.02 -10.11
C HIS A 203 16.41 0.00 -9.41
N GLU A 204 16.31 -0.52 -8.19
CA GLU A 204 15.10 -0.44 -7.36
C GLU A 204 14.72 1.02 -7.18
N LEU A 205 15.69 1.85 -6.78
CA LEU A 205 15.50 3.28 -6.62
C LEU A 205 15.05 3.98 -7.90
N ASP A 206 15.61 3.61 -9.05
CA ASP A 206 15.21 4.19 -10.34
C ASP A 206 13.79 3.80 -10.74
N TYR A 207 13.37 2.56 -10.47
CA TYR A 207 11.97 2.15 -10.61
C TYR A 207 11.07 2.96 -9.66
N LEU A 208 11.44 3.05 -8.37
CA LEU A 208 10.65 3.78 -7.38
C LEU A 208 10.48 5.26 -7.75
N LYS A 209 11.51 5.92 -8.32
CA LYS A 209 11.38 7.29 -8.84
C LYS A 209 10.33 7.41 -9.94
N LYS A 210 10.17 6.39 -10.80
CA LYS A 210 9.17 6.38 -11.87
C LYS A 210 7.74 6.25 -11.33
N VAL A 211 7.54 5.55 -10.21
CA VAL A 211 6.20 5.31 -9.63
C VAL A 211 5.72 6.42 -8.69
N LEU A 212 6.61 7.35 -8.30
CA LEU A 212 6.22 8.46 -7.43
C LEU A 212 5.15 9.35 -8.10
N PRO A 213 4.23 9.93 -7.31
CA PRO A 213 3.29 10.93 -7.83
C PRO A 213 4.05 12.15 -8.36
N ARG A 214 3.37 13.04 -9.09
CA ARG A 214 3.95 14.28 -9.68
C ARG A 214 4.35 15.32 -8.64
N TRP A 215 5.30 14.99 -7.76
CA TRP A 215 5.86 15.87 -6.75
C TRP A 215 6.66 17.02 -7.35
N ASP A 216 7.22 16.79 -8.54
CA ASP A 216 8.09 17.70 -9.29
C ASP A 216 7.37 18.98 -9.69
N THR A 217 6.09 18.87 -10.06
CA THR A 217 5.23 19.99 -10.43
C THR A 217 4.25 20.41 -9.32
N THR A 218 4.07 19.58 -8.29
CA THR A 218 3.10 19.86 -7.20
C THR A 218 3.68 20.71 -6.08
N PHE A 219 4.91 20.43 -5.63
CA PHE A 219 5.52 21.17 -4.52
C PHE A 219 6.39 22.33 -5.03
N PRO A 220 6.30 23.53 -4.42
CA PRO A 220 7.14 24.66 -4.80
C PRO A 220 8.63 24.39 -4.57
N ALA A 221 9.48 25.15 -5.26
CA ALA A 221 10.95 24.93 -5.28
C ALA A 221 11.65 25.11 -3.92
N ASN A 222 10.98 25.68 -2.93
CA ASN A 222 11.47 25.79 -1.55
C ASN A 222 11.34 24.47 -0.75
N TYR A 223 10.75 23.42 -1.33
CA TYR A 223 10.71 22.09 -0.72
C TYR A 223 11.87 21.21 -1.17
N ARG A 224 12.59 20.66 -0.20
CA ARG A 224 13.51 19.54 -0.41
C ARG A 224 12.68 18.28 -0.62
N VAL A 225 13.01 17.48 -1.63
CA VAL A 225 12.34 16.21 -1.89
C VAL A 225 13.34 15.07 -1.78
N THR A 226 12.99 14.07 -1.00
CA THR A 226 13.85 12.93 -0.69
C THR A 226 13.09 11.62 -0.80
N VAL A 227 13.83 10.56 -1.11
CA VAL A 227 13.33 9.19 -1.10
C VAL A 227 14.24 8.33 -0.22
N LYS A 228 13.66 7.38 0.51
CA LYS A 228 14.37 6.40 1.32
C LYS A 228 13.76 5.02 1.08
N LEU A 229 14.61 4.01 0.91
CA LEU A 229 14.20 2.60 0.82
C LEU A 229 14.66 1.89 2.09
N ASN A 230 13.72 1.33 2.86
CA ASN A 230 13.97 0.70 4.16
C ASN A 230 14.83 1.58 5.08
N ASP A 231 15.95 1.03 5.54
CA ASP A 231 16.96 1.70 6.34
C ASP A 231 18.18 2.16 5.53
N SER A 232 18.05 2.23 4.20
CA SER A 232 19.10 2.71 3.33
C SER A 232 19.32 4.22 3.44
N VAL A 233 20.39 4.68 2.80
CA VAL A 233 20.76 6.10 2.77
C VAL A 233 19.69 6.90 2.04
N THR A 234 19.17 7.94 2.70
CA THR A 234 18.23 8.89 2.09
C THR A 234 18.83 9.55 0.85
N LYS A 235 18.13 9.45 -0.27
CA LYS A 235 18.53 10.02 -1.56
C LYS A 235 17.75 11.31 -1.81
N VAL A 236 18.47 12.34 -2.24
CA VAL A 236 17.86 13.64 -2.57
C VAL A 236 17.41 13.63 -4.03
N LEU A 237 16.12 13.87 -4.26
CA LEU A 237 15.55 14.04 -5.61
C LEU A 237 15.55 15.50 -6.03
N ARG A 238 15.34 16.43 -5.09
CA ARG A 238 15.41 17.88 -5.30
C ARG A 238 15.97 18.58 -4.07
N THR A 239 16.95 19.45 -4.26
CA THR A 239 17.47 20.35 -3.23
C THR A 239 16.55 21.56 -3.07
N ALA A 240 16.66 22.28 -1.95
CA ALA A 240 15.92 23.52 -1.73
C ALA A 240 16.83 24.56 -1.04
N PRO A 241 16.62 25.86 -1.30
CA PRO A 241 17.37 26.93 -0.67
C PRO A 241 17.03 27.09 0.82
N GLY A 242 17.96 27.65 1.59
CA GLY A 242 17.81 27.93 3.03
C GLY A 242 18.50 26.91 3.94
N TRP A 243 18.61 27.24 5.24
CA TRP A 243 19.29 26.39 6.23
C TRP A 243 18.46 25.14 6.55
N HIS A 244 17.13 25.29 6.71
CA HIS A 244 16.21 24.21 7.07
C HIS A 244 14.96 24.24 6.18
N PRO A 245 15.07 23.91 4.88
CA PRO A 245 13.91 23.89 4.01
C PRO A 245 12.91 22.81 4.45
N PRO A 246 11.60 23.03 4.28
CA PRO A 246 10.60 22.00 4.49
C PRO A 246 10.88 20.80 3.56
N THR A 247 10.63 19.58 4.05
CA THR A 247 10.98 18.36 3.34
C THR A 247 9.75 17.51 3.01
N VAL A 248 9.71 16.94 1.81
CA VAL A 248 8.81 15.84 1.44
C VAL A 248 9.63 14.57 1.35
N LEU A 249 9.29 13.59 2.18
CA LEU A 249 9.91 12.28 2.20
C LEU A 249 8.95 11.23 1.61
N PHE A 250 9.42 10.51 0.61
CA PHE A 250 8.80 9.26 0.16
C PHE A 250 9.60 8.10 0.74
N HIS A 251 9.03 7.39 1.71
CA HIS A 251 9.68 6.29 2.41
C HIS A 251 9.06 4.97 1.99
N PHE A 252 9.84 4.13 1.32
CA PHE A 252 9.43 2.77 0.97
C PHE A 252 9.94 1.82 2.03
N VAL A 253 9.08 0.95 2.54
CA VAL A 253 9.41 -0.03 3.58
C VAL A 253 8.89 -1.38 3.13
N ASP A 254 9.66 -2.45 3.34
CA ASP A 254 9.30 -3.80 2.93
C ASP A 254 7.91 -4.19 3.46
N SER A 255 7.69 -4.00 4.77
CA SER A 255 6.44 -4.33 5.43
C SER A 255 6.21 -3.51 6.71
N ALA A 256 4.98 -3.56 7.22
CA ALA A 256 4.64 -3.01 8.54
C ALA A 256 5.36 -3.74 9.69
N GLU A 257 5.74 -5.01 9.48
CA GLU A 257 6.48 -5.81 10.45
C GLU A 257 7.86 -5.20 10.73
N THR A 258 8.56 -4.72 9.70
CA THR A 258 9.87 -4.04 9.83
C THR A 258 9.79 -2.77 10.69
N LEU A 259 8.65 -2.07 10.67
CA LEU A 259 8.41 -0.89 11.53
C LEU A 259 8.06 -1.26 12.98
N SER A 260 7.49 -2.45 13.18
CA SER A 260 7.15 -2.96 14.50
C SER A 260 8.34 -3.56 15.21
N ASN A 261 9.20 -4.25 14.46
CA ASN A 261 10.39 -4.95 14.91
C ASN A 261 11.57 -4.53 14.06
N PRO A 262 12.12 -3.31 14.25
CA PRO A 262 13.25 -2.86 13.46
C PRO A 262 14.42 -3.86 13.62
N PRO A 263 15.05 -4.31 12.52
CA PRO A 263 16.20 -5.18 12.62
C PRO A 263 17.29 -4.50 13.46
N ALA A 264 18.02 -5.29 14.24
CA ALA A 264 19.16 -4.77 14.98
C ALA A 264 20.08 -4.00 14.01
N PRO A 265 20.60 -2.81 14.38
CA PRO A 265 21.46 -2.04 13.51
C PRO A 265 22.59 -2.94 13.04
N ARG A 266 22.73 -3.10 11.71
CA ARG A 266 23.87 -3.81 11.14
C ARG A 266 25.11 -3.03 11.54
N GLY A 267 25.84 -3.54 12.53
CA GLY A 267 27.13 -3.01 12.93
C GLY A 267 28.04 -2.99 11.71
N TYR A 268 28.60 -1.83 11.41
CA TYR A 268 29.70 -1.67 10.48
C TYR A 268 30.97 -2.34 11.02
#